data_AF-A0A238Z4D6-F1
#
_entry.id   AF-A0A238Z4D6-F1
#
_cell.length_a   1.000
_cell.length_b   1.000
_cell.length_c   1.000
_cell.angle_alpha   90.00
_cell.angle_beta   90.00
_cell.angle_gamma   90.00
#
_symmetry.space_group_name_H-M   'P 1'
#
loop_
_entity.id
_entity.type
_entity.pdbx_description
1 polymer ?
#
loop_
_entity_poly.entity_id
_entity_poly.type
_entity_poly.pdbx_seq_one_letter_code
_entity_poly.pdbx_strand_id
1 'polypeptide(L)'
;MNEPIAVRHRSLDEIVEGLHVVRQSPQKVGTLALAVRRPAAGLREVLAQAELDPEVGLVGDSWSQRPSSRTADRSPHPDMQLNVINSRFVELIAGPDREAWALAGTSSTLIST
;
A
#
# COMPACT_ATOMS: atom_id res chain seq x y z
N MET A 1 20.14 11.01 -12.14
CA MET A 1 19.03 11.57 -12.92
C MET A 1 17.88 10.59 -12.78
N ASN A 2 16.80 10.99 -12.12
CA ASN A 2 15.64 10.12 -11.90
C ASN A 2 14.76 10.22 -13.14
N GLU A 3 14.78 9.21 -14.02
CA GLU A 3 13.80 9.16 -15.11
C GLU A 3 12.39 9.12 -14.49
N PRO A 4 11.42 9.90 -15.02
CA PRO A 4 10.06 9.83 -14.53
C PRO A 4 9.53 8.42 -14.78
N ILE A 5 9.10 7.74 -13.71
CA ILE A 5 8.40 6.44 -13.81
C ILE A 5 7.23 6.65 -14.78
N ALA A 6 7.30 6.02 -15.96
CA ALA A 6 6.26 6.12 -16.97
C ALA A 6 5.05 5.29 -16.52
N VAL A 7 4.15 5.91 -15.75
CA VAL A 7 2.95 5.25 -15.24
C VAL A 7 1.94 5.07 -16.37
N ARG A 8 1.74 3.84 -16.82
CA ARG A 8 0.66 3.47 -17.73
C ARG A 8 -0.64 3.34 -16.93
N HIS A 9 -1.65 4.13 -17.28
CA HIS A 9 -2.99 3.96 -16.75
C HIS A 9 -3.74 2.88 -17.54
N ARG A 10 -4.24 1.85 -16.84
CA ARG A 10 -5.09 0.80 -17.41
C ARG A 10 -6.52 1.30 -17.61
N SER A 11 -7.19 0.85 -18.66
CA SER A 11 -8.63 1.04 -18.81
C SER A 11 -9.42 0.15 -17.84
N LEU A 12 -10.70 0.46 -17.63
CA LEU A 12 -11.58 -0.39 -16.83
C LEU A 12 -11.69 -1.80 -17.43
N ASP A 13 -11.78 -1.92 -18.75
CA ASP A 13 -11.89 -3.20 -19.44
C ASP A 13 -10.64 -4.07 -19.22
N GLU A 14 -9.44 -3.48 -19.33
CA GLU A 14 -8.19 -4.17 -19.04
C GLU A 14 -8.12 -4.67 -17.58
N ILE A 15 -8.61 -3.86 -16.63
CA ILE A 15 -8.68 -4.25 -15.22
C ILE A 15 -9.67 -5.41 -15.05
N VAL A 16 -10.86 -5.32 -15.64
CA VAL A 16 -11.90 -6.35 -15.54
C VAL A 16 -11.42 -7.67 -16.14
N GLU A 17 -10.75 -7.66 -17.29
CA GLU A 17 -10.14 -8.86 -17.88
C GLU A 17 -9.09 -9.47 -16.95
N GLY A 18 -8.24 -8.65 -16.31
CA GLY A 18 -7.17 -9.12 -15.42
C GLY A 18 -7.64 -9.65 -14.06
N LEU A 19 -8.88 -9.38 -13.63
CA LEU A 19 -9.38 -9.76 -12.29
C LEU A 19 -9.33 -11.27 -12.02
N HIS A 20 -9.39 -12.12 -13.05
CA HIS A 20 -9.33 -13.57 -12.86
C HIS A 20 -8.02 -14.01 -12.18
N VAL A 21 -6.89 -13.36 -12.47
CA VAL A 21 -5.58 -13.63 -11.84
C VAL A 21 -5.59 -13.19 -10.37
N VAL A 22 -6.17 -12.04 -10.08
CA VAL A 22 -6.29 -11.51 -8.71
C VAL A 22 -7.13 -12.44 -7.85
N ARG A 23 -8.19 -13.04 -8.40
CA ARG A 23 -9.08 -13.98 -7.69
C ARG A 23 -8.40 -15.31 -7.30
N GLN A 24 -7.25 -15.63 -7.91
CA GLN A 24 -6.46 -16.79 -7.54
C GLN A 24 -5.57 -16.54 -6.31
N SER A 25 -5.65 -15.36 -5.69
CA SER A 25 -4.85 -15.01 -4.51
C SER A 25 -5.20 -15.87 -3.29
N PRO A 26 -4.18 -16.35 -2.55
CA PRO A 26 -4.40 -17.01 -1.27
C PRO A 26 -5.26 -16.14 -0.34
N GLN A 27 -6.22 -16.76 0.33
CA GLN A 27 -7.14 -16.02 1.20
C GLN A 27 -6.71 -15.99 2.68
N LYS A 28 -5.84 -16.93 3.09
CA LYS A 28 -5.49 -17.14 4.50
C LYS A 28 -4.03 -16.86 4.83
N VAL A 29 -3.12 -17.31 3.96
CA VAL A 29 -1.69 -17.20 4.17
C VAL A 29 -1.07 -16.71 2.87
N GLY A 30 -0.28 -15.65 2.98
CA GLY A 30 0.34 -14.96 1.86
C GLY A 30 1.77 -14.58 2.17
N THR A 31 2.46 -14.07 1.14
CA THR A 31 3.84 -13.57 1.27
C THR A 31 3.80 -12.05 1.16
N LEU A 32 4.47 -11.37 2.10
CA LEU A 32 4.71 -9.94 1.99
C LEU A 32 5.66 -9.68 0.82
N ALA A 33 5.15 -9.07 -0.25
CA ALA A 33 5.89 -8.74 -1.46
C ALA A 33 6.56 -7.36 -1.39
N LEU A 34 5.98 -6.41 -0.65
CA LEU A 34 6.55 -5.06 -0.47
C LEU A 34 6.07 -4.44 0.84
N ALA A 35 6.96 -3.75 1.55
CA ALA A 35 6.61 -2.88 2.67
C ALA A 35 6.91 -1.43 2.31
N VAL A 36 5.93 -0.54 2.49
CA VAL A 36 6.06 0.89 2.18
C VAL A 36 5.59 1.72 3.35
N ARG A 37 6.44 2.63 3.83
CA ARG A 37 6.06 3.67 4.81
C ARG A 37 5.95 5.05 4.18
N ARG A 38 5.19 5.92 4.83
CA ARG A 38 4.96 7.31 4.45
C ARG A 38 5.35 8.23 5.61
N PRO A 39 6.60 8.67 5.70
CA PRO A 39 7.05 9.54 6.80
C PRO A 39 6.39 10.92 6.76
N ALA A 40 6.01 11.39 5.57
CA ALA A 40 5.27 12.64 5.38
C ALA A 40 4.35 12.58 4.16
N ALA A 41 3.55 13.64 3.95
CA ALA A 41 2.77 13.79 2.73
C ALA A 41 3.69 13.81 1.49
N GLY A 42 3.31 13.06 0.45
CA GLY A 42 4.11 12.93 -0.78
C GLY A 42 5.34 12.02 -0.70
N LEU A 43 5.84 11.71 0.51
CA LEU A 43 6.98 10.84 0.69
C LEU A 43 6.58 9.38 0.83
N ARG A 44 7.38 8.50 0.23
CA ARG A 44 7.25 7.04 0.29
C ARG A 44 8.64 6.43 0.36
N GLU A 45 8.77 5.44 1.22
CA GLU A 45 10.02 4.69 1.39
C GLU A 45 9.71 3.20 1.34
N VAL A 46 10.43 2.48 0.47
CA VAL A 46 10.40 1.02 0.41
C VAL A 46 11.35 0.48 1.48
N LEU A 47 10.85 -0.46 2.27
CA LEU A 47 11.58 -1.04 3.38
C LEU A 47 11.92 -2.51 3.09
N ALA A 48 13.18 -2.89 3.36
CA ALA A 48 13.57 -4.30 3.39
C ALA A 48 13.06 -5.00 4.66
N GLN A 49 12.95 -4.24 5.77
CA GLN A 49 12.40 -4.69 7.04
C GLN A 49 11.58 -3.56 7.67
N ALA A 50 10.46 -3.93 8.30
CA ALA A 50 9.53 -3.02 8.94
C ALA A 50 9.22 -3.51 10.36
N GLU A 51 9.03 -2.57 11.29
CA GLU A 51 8.63 -2.86 12.67
C GLU A 51 7.22 -2.34 12.91
N LEU A 52 6.40 -3.15 13.57
CA LEU A 52 5.02 -2.82 13.93
C LEU A 52 4.91 -2.69 15.44
N ASP A 53 4.25 -1.62 15.85
CA ASP A 53 3.96 -1.32 17.24
C ASP A 53 2.45 -1.00 17.40
N PRO A 54 1.77 -1.55 18.41
CA PRO A 54 0.33 -1.34 18.58
C PRO A 54 -0.10 0.10 18.87
N GLU A 55 0.79 0.96 19.38
CA GLU A 55 0.50 2.35 19.71
C GLU A 55 0.85 3.30 18.57
N VAL A 56 1.97 3.06 17.86
CA VAL A 56 2.44 3.96 16.79
C VAL A 56 2.19 3.43 15.37
N GLY A 57 1.76 2.19 15.21
CA GLY A 57 1.56 1.53 13.92
C GLY A 57 2.88 1.08 13.29
N LEU A 58 3.08 1.36 12.00
CA LEU A 58 4.37 1.13 11.34
C LEU A 58 5.39 2.17 11.81
N VAL A 59 6.48 1.75 12.44
CA VAL A 59 7.48 2.67 13.01
C VAL A 59 8.09 3.58 11.92
N GLY A 60 8.01 4.89 12.15
CA GLY A 60 8.45 5.93 11.21
C GLY A 60 7.42 6.30 10.13
N ASP A 61 6.21 5.73 10.19
CA ASP A 61 5.08 6.17 9.40
C ASP A 61 4.35 7.38 10.02
N SER A 62 3.59 8.11 9.19
CA SER A 62 2.82 9.27 9.63
C SER A 62 1.41 8.95 10.15
N TRP A 63 0.96 7.70 10.20
CA TRP A 63 -0.40 7.34 10.66
C TRP A 63 -0.77 7.98 12.01
N SER A 64 0.11 7.89 13.01
CA SER A 64 -0.14 8.39 14.37
C SER A 64 -0.28 9.93 14.44
N GLN A 65 0.10 10.63 13.36
CA GLN A 65 -0.03 12.08 13.25
C GLN A 65 -1.29 12.50 12.47
N ARG A 66 -2.04 11.53 11.90
CA ARG A 66 -3.20 11.82 11.04
C ARG A 66 -4.49 11.85 11.85
N PRO A 67 -5.16 13.01 11.92
CA PRO A 67 -6.44 13.07 12.60
C PRO A 67 -7.51 12.32 11.82
N SER A 68 -8.36 11.57 12.52
CA SER A 68 -9.48 10.84 11.92
C SER A 68 -10.80 11.58 12.11
N SER A 69 -11.67 11.56 11.10
CA SER A 69 -13.07 11.96 11.27
C SER A 69 -13.94 10.88 11.91
N ARG A 70 -13.40 9.66 12.08
CA ARG A 70 -14.10 8.52 12.66
C ARG A 70 -13.96 8.42 14.18
N THR A 71 -13.12 9.26 14.77
CA THR A 71 -12.93 9.37 16.22
C THR A 71 -13.52 10.70 16.71
N ALA A 72 -14.18 10.68 17.87
CA ALA A 72 -14.87 11.86 18.40
C ALA A 72 -13.88 12.99 18.80
N ASP A 73 -12.70 12.61 19.26
CA ASP A 73 -11.61 13.49 19.70
C ASP A 73 -10.62 13.83 18.57
N ARG A 74 -10.89 13.38 17.33
CA ARG A 74 -10.02 13.53 16.15
C ARG A 74 -8.69 12.79 16.24
N SER A 75 -8.49 11.91 17.23
CA SER A 75 -7.31 11.06 17.32
C SER A 75 -7.16 10.13 16.09
N PRO A 76 -5.95 9.61 15.80
CA PRO A 76 -5.77 8.56 14.80
C PRO A 76 -6.65 7.35 15.10
N HIS A 77 -7.34 6.82 14.09
CA HIS A 77 -8.22 5.68 14.31
C HIS A 77 -7.39 4.38 14.45
N PRO A 78 -7.48 3.66 15.58
CA PRO A 78 -6.65 2.48 15.86
C PRO A 78 -6.77 1.39 14.80
N ASP A 79 -7.98 1.13 14.29
CA ASP A 79 -8.19 0.12 13.23
C ASP A 79 -7.69 0.54 11.82
N MET A 80 -7.01 1.68 11.70
CA MET A 80 -6.51 2.20 10.43
C MET A 80 -4.98 2.36 10.40
N GLN A 81 -4.27 1.67 11.31
CA GLN A 81 -2.81 1.69 11.44
C GLN A 81 -2.06 1.23 10.19
N LEU A 82 -2.62 0.25 9.47
CA LEU A 82 -1.99 -0.38 8.32
C LEU A 82 -2.99 -0.53 7.19
N ASN A 83 -2.50 -0.39 5.95
CA ASN A 83 -3.23 -0.81 4.76
C ASN A 83 -2.55 -2.07 4.20
N VAL A 84 -3.36 -3.08 3.86
CA VAL A 84 -2.90 -4.27 3.15
C VAL A 84 -3.60 -4.33 1.81
N ILE A 85 -2.83 -4.47 0.72
CA ILE A 85 -3.36 -4.61 -0.63
C ILE A 85 -2.79 -5.86 -1.30
N ASN A 86 -3.58 -6.49 -2.17
CA ASN A 86 -3.14 -7.67 -2.90
C ASN A 86 -2.10 -7.30 -3.97
N SER A 87 -0.95 -7.95 -3.96
CA SER A 87 0.14 -7.77 -4.91
C SER A 87 -0.26 -7.98 -6.35
N ARG A 88 -1.10 -8.97 -6.65
CA ARG A 88 -1.56 -9.23 -8.02
C ARG A 88 -2.47 -8.12 -8.53
N PHE A 89 -3.26 -7.51 -7.63
CA PHE A 89 -4.05 -6.34 -7.98
C PHE A 89 -3.16 -5.13 -8.23
N VAL A 90 -2.12 -4.93 -7.41
CA VAL A 90 -1.12 -3.88 -7.64
C VAL A 90 -0.42 -4.08 -8.98
N GLU A 91 0.03 -5.29 -9.29
CA GLU A 91 0.67 -5.62 -10.57
C GLU A 91 -0.26 -5.35 -11.76
N LEU A 92 -1.55 -5.67 -11.62
CA LEU A 92 -2.56 -5.41 -12.65
C LEU A 92 -2.65 -3.91 -12.97
N ILE A 93 -2.70 -3.04 -11.96
CA ILE A 93 -2.92 -1.60 -12.13
C ILE A 93 -1.64 -0.80 -12.36
N ALA A 94 -0.52 -1.19 -11.75
CA ALA A 94 0.76 -0.47 -11.80
C ALA A 94 1.77 -1.10 -12.77
N GLY A 95 1.50 -2.32 -13.25
CA GLY A 95 2.40 -3.07 -14.11
C GLY A 95 3.50 -3.82 -13.34
N PRO A 96 4.47 -4.42 -14.05
CA PRO A 96 5.51 -5.26 -13.44
C PRO A 96 6.62 -4.47 -12.73
N ASP A 97 6.69 -3.15 -12.92
CA ASP A 97 7.68 -2.30 -12.28
C ASP A 97 7.37 -2.11 -10.79
N ARG A 98 8.22 -2.69 -9.92
CA ARG A 98 8.02 -2.63 -8.47
C ARG A 98 8.24 -1.24 -7.88
N GLU A 99 8.95 -0.34 -8.55
CA GLU A 99 9.06 1.05 -8.08
C GLU A 99 7.69 1.76 -8.18
N ALA A 100 6.94 1.49 -9.24
CA ALA A 100 5.57 1.96 -9.40
C ALA A 100 4.60 1.39 -8.34
N TRP A 101 4.90 0.21 -7.78
CA TRP A 101 4.06 -0.40 -6.74
C TRP A 101 4.04 0.40 -5.45
N ALA A 102 5.14 1.09 -5.11
CA ALA A 102 5.17 1.94 -3.92
C ALA A 102 4.14 3.09 -4.01
N LEU A 103 3.82 3.52 -5.23
CA LEU A 103 2.82 4.54 -5.51
C LEU A 103 1.38 3.99 -5.46
N ALA A 104 1.22 2.67 -5.64
CA ALA A 104 -0.05 1.97 -5.61
C ALA A 104 -0.53 1.74 -4.17
N GLY A 105 -1.07 2.80 -3.57
CA GLY A 105 -1.62 2.78 -2.22
C GLY A 105 -2.06 4.15 -1.76
N THR A 106 -3.14 4.20 -0.98
CA THR A 106 -3.69 5.44 -0.42
C THR A 106 -3.02 5.84 0.90
N SER A 107 -2.40 4.89 1.62
CA SER A 107 -1.72 5.06 2.92
C SER A 107 -0.43 4.21 2.98
N SER A 108 0.13 4.01 4.17
CA SER A 108 1.22 3.07 4.49
C SER A 108 0.75 1.66 4.16
N THR A 109 1.43 1.00 3.22
CA THR A 109 0.88 -0.16 2.54
C THR A 109 1.84 -1.34 2.63
N LEU A 110 1.32 -2.46 3.12
CA LEU A 110 1.88 -3.78 2.95
C LEU A 110 1.23 -4.42 1.72
N ILE A 111 2.07 -4.83 0.77
CA ILE A 111 1.60 -5.50 -0.44
C ILE A 111 1.80 -6.99 -0.23
N SER A 112 0.72 -7.75 -0.05
CA SER A 112 0.77 -9.20 0.19
C SER A 112 0.20 -9.97 -0.99
N THR A 113 0.73 -11.15 -1.29
CA THR A 113 0.00 -12.16 -2.10
C THR A 113 -1.16 -12.74 -1.33
#